data_AF-A0A2A6CM62-F1
#
_entry.id   AF-A0A2A6CM62-F1
#
_cell.length_a   1.000
_cell.length_b   1.000
_cell.length_c   1.000
_cell.angle_alpha   90.00
_cell.angle_beta   90.00
_cell.angle_gamma   90.00
#
_symmetry.space_group_name_H-M   'P 1'
#
loop_
_entity.id
_entity.type
_entity.pdbx_description
1 polymer ?
#
loop_
_entity_poly.entity_id
_entity_poly.type
_entity_poly.pdbx_seq_one_letter_code
_entity_poly.pdbx_strand_id
1 'polypeptide(L)'
;MYTTCASLLLILLFAMPANGNPVPCTGCNCCAAHLITVTTTGAGAHAMASDVIIEDGQCSVRTFTCRGKEANIEVNDDGVVSGPSEAKFTVTCNAAGTAWEAQGLVVRAVECASL
;
A
#
# COMPACT_ATOMS: atom_id res chain seq x y z
N MET A 1 -20.30 -13.96 42.41
CA MET A 1 -21.70 -13.51 42.30
C MET A 1 -22.21 -13.96 40.93
N TYR A 2 -23.38 -14.58 40.96
CA TYR A 2 -24.03 -15.51 40.01
C TYR A 2 -24.33 -14.87 38.63
N THR A 3 -24.52 -15.57 37.51
CA THR A 3 -25.53 -16.62 37.32
C THR A 3 -25.32 -17.40 36.00
N THR A 4 -25.49 -18.72 36.07
CA THR A 4 -25.65 -19.68 34.96
C THR A 4 -26.99 -19.51 34.25
N CYS A 5 -27.07 -19.75 32.94
CA CYS A 5 -28.31 -20.28 32.36
C CYS A 5 -28.05 -21.03 31.05
N ALA A 6 -27.85 -22.35 31.18
CA ALA A 6 -28.11 -23.26 30.09
C ALA A 6 -29.63 -23.38 29.96
N SER A 7 -30.19 -22.92 28.83
CA SER A 7 -31.54 -23.26 28.41
C SER A 7 -31.52 -23.66 26.95
N LEU A 8 -31.89 -24.92 26.77
CA LEU A 8 -32.10 -25.67 25.54
C LEU A 8 -33.03 -24.91 24.59
N LEU A 9 -32.53 -24.43 23.45
CA LEU A 9 -33.36 -24.07 22.29
C LEU A 9 -32.82 -24.80 21.06
N LEU A 10 -33.47 -25.93 20.76
CA LEU A 10 -33.35 -26.66 19.51
C LEU A 10 -34.01 -25.83 18.40
N ILE A 11 -33.25 -25.22 17.48
CA ILE A 11 -33.66 -24.88 16.11
C ILE A 11 -32.39 -24.58 15.27
N LEU A 12 -32.16 -25.48 14.31
CA LEU A 12 -31.44 -25.35 13.04
C LEU A 12 -29.97 -24.87 13.08
N LEU A 13 -29.05 -25.84 13.12
CA LEU A 13 -27.77 -25.71 12.42
C LEU A 13 -28.06 -25.44 10.93
N PHE A 14 -28.07 -24.18 10.52
CA PHE A 14 -27.51 -23.87 9.22
C PHE A 14 -25.99 -23.95 9.42
N ALA A 15 -25.43 -25.09 9.01
CA ALA A 15 -24.02 -25.13 8.68
C ALA A 15 -23.79 -24.01 7.64
N MET A 16 -23.20 -22.90 8.06
CA MET A 16 -22.57 -22.01 7.10
C MET A 16 -21.46 -22.86 6.49
N PRO A 17 -21.44 -23.11 5.17
CA PRO A 17 -20.30 -23.74 4.56
C PRO A 17 -19.13 -22.75 4.74
N ALA A 18 -18.26 -23.01 5.71
CA ALA A 18 -16.94 -22.41 5.80
C ALA A 18 -16.06 -23.00 4.69
N ASN A 19 -16.48 -22.80 3.44
CA ASN A 19 -15.70 -22.99 2.24
C ASN A 19 -15.73 -21.67 1.46
N GLY A 20 -15.49 -20.56 2.16
CA GLY A 20 -15.18 -19.30 1.50
C GLY A 20 -13.75 -19.36 1.01
N ASN A 21 -13.55 -19.74 -0.25
CA ASN A 21 -12.30 -19.39 -0.91
C ASN A 21 -12.12 -17.88 -0.78
N PRO A 22 -10.92 -17.37 -0.45
CA PRO A 22 -10.68 -15.93 -0.42
C PRO A 22 -11.06 -15.38 -1.80
N VAL A 23 -12.04 -14.48 -1.83
CA VAL A 23 -12.40 -13.76 -3.06
C VAL A 23 -11.17 -12.94 -3.45
N PRO A 24 -10.62 -13.13 -4.66
CA PRO A 24 -9.51 -12.30 -5.12
C PRO A 24 -9.92 -10.84 -5.08
N CYS A 25 -9.14 -10.00 -4.39
CA CYS A 25 -9.32 -8.56 -4.45
C CYS A 25 -9.08 -8.12 -5.90
N THR A 26 -10.07 -7.48 -6.52
CA THR A 26 -9.99 -6.98 -7.89
C THR A 26 -10.46 -5.54 -7.94
N GLY A 27 -9.92 -4.76 -8.87
CA GLY A 27 -10.24 -3.35 -9.00
C GLY A 27 -9.18 -2.44 -8.38
N CYS A 28 -9.32 -1.13 -8.61
CA CYS A 28 -8.29 -0.17 -8.22
C CYS A 28 -8.20 0.14 -6.72
N ASN A 29 -8.88 -0.62 -5.87
CA ASN A 29 -8.70 -0.60 -4.42
C ASN A 29 -7.88 -1.78 -3.90
N CYS A 30 -7.27 -2.55 -4.79
CA CYS A 30 -6.69 -3.85 -4.47
C CYS A 30 -5.18 -3.95 -4.77
N CYS A 31 -4.52 -2.86 -5.17
CA CYS A 31 -3.09 -2.91 -5.39
C CYS A 31 -2.36 -3.22 -4.09
N ALA A 32 -1.62 -4.32 -4.07
CA ALA A 32 -0.79 -4.66 -2.93
C ALA A 32 0.42 -3.73 -2.83
N ALA A 33 0.85 -3.41 -1.60
CA ALA A 33 2.03 -2.58 -1.36
C ALA A 33 3.30 -3.18 -1.98
N HIS A 34 3.45 -4.51 -1.99
CA HIS A 34 4.64 -5.19 -2.51
C HIS A 34 4.80 -5.10 -4.04
N LEU A 35 3.84 -4.53 -4.76
CA LEU A 35 3.96 -4.28 -6.21
C LEU A 35 4.97 -3.16 -6.52
N ILE A 36 5.31 -2.32 -5.53
CA ILE A 36 6.48 -1.43 -5.59
C ILE A 36 7.48 -1.90 -4.55
N THR A 37 8.71 -2.13 -4.99
CA THR A 37 9.87 -2.40 -4.13
C THR A 37 10.40 -1.09 -3.58
N VAL A 38 10.56 -0.98 -2.26
CA VAL A 38 11.30 0.14 -1.65
C VAL A 38 12.74 -0.32 -1.44
N THR A 39 13.70 0.28 -2.14
CA THR A 39 15.12 -0.09 -2.04
C THR A 39 15.87 0.84 -1.08
N THR A 40 17.07 0.43 -0.65
CA THR A 40 17.95 1.20 0.25
C THR A 40 19.42 0.94 -0.07
N THR A 41 19.75 0.77 -1.34
CA THR A 41 21.06 0.27 -1.80
C THR A 41 21.88 1.30 -2.56
N GLY A 42 21.26 2.35 -3.08
CA GLY A 42 21.98 3.44 -3.75
C GLY A 42 22.77 4.34 -2.80
N ALA A 43 23.49 5.28 -3.40
CA ALA A 43 24.30 6.25 -2.64
C ALA A 43 23.38 7.22 -1.89
N GLY A 44 23.66 7.43 -0.59
CA GLY A 44 22.82 8.27 0.26
C GLY A 44 21.45 7.67 0.57
N ALA A 45 21.20 6.41 0.18
CA ALA A 45 19.91 5.77 0.36
C ALA A 45 19.62 5.46 1.83
N HIS A 46 18.37 5.67 2.24
CA HIS A 46 17.88 5.37 3.57
C HIS A 46 16.38 5.08 3.55
N ALA A 47 15.83 4.71 4.71
CA ALA A 47 14.40 4.42 4.83
C ALA A 47 13.55 5.65 4.48
N MET A 48 12.41 5.40 3.82
CA MET A 48 11.34 6.39 3.64
C MET A 48 10.91 6.93 5.01
N ALA A 49 10.65 8.23 5.11
CA ALA A 49 10.07 8.82 6.31
C ALA A 49 8.60 8.39 6.51
N SER A 50 7.87 8.18 5.43
CA SER A 50 6.55 7.54 5.45
C SER A 50 6.23 6.84 4.14
N ASP A 51 5.39 5.81 4.22
CA ASP A 51 4.76 5.12 3.10
C ASP A 51 3.32 4.80 3.52
N VAL A 52 2.34 5.46 2.90
CA VAL A 52 0.93 5.42 3.33
C VAL A 52 0.03 5.12 2.15
N ILE A 53 -0.88 4.16 2.31
CA ILE A 53 -1.95 3.85 1.36
C ILE A 53 -3.27 4.38 1.93
N ILE A 54 -4.04 5.08 1.10
CA ILE A 54 -5.37 5.62 1.43
C ILE A 54 -6.40 5.06 0.44
N GLU A 55 -7.54 4.63 0.99
CA GLU A 55 -8.70 4.09 0.27
C GLU A 55 -9.93 4.97 0.61
N ASP A 56 -10.08 6.13 -0.02
CA ASP A 56 -11.10 7.13 0.31
C ASP A 56 -12.31 7.15 -0.66
N GLY A 57 -12.52 6.05 -1.39
CA GLY A 57 -13.68 5.86 -2.28
C GLY A 57 -13.42 6.14 -3.77
N GLN A 58 -12.21 6.56 -4.12
CA GLN A 58 -11.66 6.45 -5.48
C GLN A 58 -10.80 5.20 -5.61
N CYS A 59 -9.83 5.18 -6.54
CA CYS A 59 -8.76 4.20 -6.55
C CYS A 59 -7.78 4.47 -5.41
N SER A 60 -7.21 3.41 -4.82
CA SER A 60 -6.20 3.55 -3.77
C SER A 60 -5.08 4.47 -4.22
N VAL A 61 -4.64 5.32 -3.30
CA VAL A 61 -3.51 6.20 -3.49
C VAL A 61 -2.42 5.82 -2.51
N ARG A 62 -1.18 5.70 -2.97
CA ARG A 62 -0.01 5.47 -2.12
C ARG A 62 0.92 6.66 -2.19
N THR A 63 1.34 7.16 -1.04
CA THR A 63 2.23 8.32 -0.93
C THR A 63 3.49 7.95 -0.17
N PHE A 64 4.63 8.17 -0.81
CA PHE A 64 5.97 8.06 -0.25
C PHE A 64 6.46 9.44 0.17
N THR A 65 7.07 9.52 1.36
CA THR A 65 7.76 10.73 1.82
C THR A 65 9.20 10.40 2.12
N CYS A 66 10.11 11.13 1.49
CA CYS A 66 11.54 11.11 1.78
C CYS A 66 11.93 12.41 2.48
N ARG A 67 12.79 12.35 3.50
CA ARG A 67 13.26 13.51 4.25
C ARG A 67 14.76 13.46 4.42
N GLY A 68 15.39 14.62 4.40
CA GLY A 68 16.84 14.78 4.49
C GLY A 68 17.27 16.00 3.70
N LYS A 69 18.52 16.41 3.85
CA LYS A 69 19.06 17.54 3.08
C LYS A 69 19.16 17.12 1.61
N GLU A 70 18.61 17.92 0.69
CA GLU A 70 18.50 17.54 -0.73
C GLU A 70 17.82 16.17 -0.90
N ALA A 71 16.63 16.01 -0.30
CA ALA A 71 15.87 14.77 -0.34
C ALA A 71 15.44 14.43 -1.78
N ASN A 72 15.68 13.19 -2.19
CA ASN A 72 15.30 12.63 -3.48
C ASN A 72 14.51 11.34 -3.30
N ILE A 73 13.48 11.16 -4.13
CA ILE A 73 12.86 9.86 -4.39
C ILE A 73 13.25 9.45 -5.80
N GLU A 74 14.13 8.46 -5.91
CA GLU A 74 14.43 7.78 -7.17
C GLU A 74 13.25 6.86 -7.48
N VAL A 75 12.76 6.88 -8.72
CA VAL A 75 11.58 6.14 -9.18
C VAL A 75 11.99 5.28 -10.36
N ASN A 76 11.83 3.96 -10.21
CA ASN A 76 12.39 2.97 -11.14
C ASN A 76 13.90 3.22 -11.35
N ASP A 77 14.36 3.32 -12.60
CA ASP A 77 15.78 3.49 -12.95
C ASP A 77 16.12 4.89 -13.47
N ASP A 78 15.13 5.75 -13.73
CA ASP A 78 15.29 7.00 -14.50
C ASP A 78 14.48 8.20 -14.00
N GLY A 79 13.51 8.00 -13.08
CA GLY A 79 12.71 9.07 -12.52
C GLY A 79 13.27 9.61 -11.23
N VAL A 80 13.18 10.94 -11.01
CA VAL A 80 13.59 11.58 -9.75
C VAL A 80 12.55 12.61 -9.31
N VAL A 81 12.17 12.56 -8.04
CA VAL A 81 11.39 13.61 -7.37
C VAL A 81 12.22 14.21 -6.25
N SER A 82 12.52 15.50 -6.34
CA SER A 82 13.44 16.19 -5.41
C SER A 82 12.74 17.24 -4.56
N GLY A 83 13.31 17.50 -3.38
CA GLY A 83 12.97 18.64 -2.56
C GLY A 83 14.11 19.02 -1.62
N PRO A 84 14.15 20.28 -1.14
CA PRO A 84 15.28 20.78 -0.35
C PRO A 84 15.44 20.08 1.01
N SER A 85 14.33 19.64 1.60
CA SER A 85 14.28 18.94 2.89
C SER A 85 13.28 17.77 2.93
N GLU A 86 12.34 17.75 1.99
CA GLU A 86 11.29 16.74 1.88
C GLU A 86 10.91 16.58 0.40
N ALA A 87 10.87 15.33 -0.07
CA ALA A 87 10.30 14.95 -1.35
C ALA A 87 9.09 14.04 -1.13
N LYS A 88 8.03 14.23 -1.93
CA LYS A 88 6.81 13.41 -1.88
C LYS A 88 6.47 12.89 -3.24
N PHE A 89 6.19 11.59 -3.32
CA PHE A 89 5.78 10.93 -4.55
C PHE A 89 4.49 10.15 -4.32
N THR A 90 3.51 10.37 -5.18
CA THR A 90 2.19 9.77 -5.09
C THR A 90 1.90 8.95 -6.33
N VAL A 91 1.42 7.73 -6.11
CA VAL A 91 0.99 6.79 -7.15
C VAL A 91 -0.47 6.39 -6.92
N THR A 92 -1.17 6.08 -7.99
CA THR A 92 -2.56 5.62 -7.97
C THR A 92 -2.61 4.17 -8.42
N CYS A 93 -3.41 3.36 -7.74
CA CYS A 93 -3.64 1.98 -8.16
C CYS A 93 -4.42 1.95 -9.48
N ASN A 94 -3.99 1.12 -10.42
CA ASN A 94 -4.64 1.00 -11.71
C ASN A 94 -6.00 0.29 -11.63
N ALA A 95 -6.82 0.45 -12.67
CA ALA A 95 -8.18 -0.11 -12.72
C ALA A 95 -8.25 -1.61 -12.42
N ALA A 96 -7.22 -2.37 -12.79
CA ALA A 96 -7.16 -3.82 -12.59
C ALA A 96 -6.76 -4.24 -11.16
N GLY A 97 -6.18 -3.34 -10.34
CA GLY A 97 -5.65 -3.70 -9.02
C GLY A 97 -4.30 -4.41 -9.07
N THR A 98 -3.55 -4.25 -10.15
CA THR A 98 -2.35 -5.06 -10.44
C THR A 98 -1.06 -4.24 -10.56
N ALA A 99 -1.17 -2.91 -10.63
CA ALA A 99 -0.01 -2.03 -10.69
C ALA A 99 -0.31 -0.67 -10.06
N TRP A 100 0.74 -0.05 -9.52
CA TRP A 100 0.73 1.35 -9.11
C TRP A 100 1.26 2.20 -10.25
N GLU A 101 0.57 3.30 -10.54
CA GLU A 101 0.87 4.16 -11.68
C GLU A 101 1.01 5.62 -11.26
N ALA A 102 1.92 6.34 -11.92
CA ALA A 102 2.01 7.79 -11.89
C ALA A 102 2.14 8.29 -13.32
N GLN A 103 1.30 9.26 -13.71
CA GLN A 103 1.31 9.84 -15.05
C GLN A 103 1.19 8.80 -16.19
N GLY A 104 0.49 7.69 -15.94
CA GLY A 104 0.31 6.59 -16.89
C GLY A 104 1.48 5.61 -17.00
N LEU A 105 2.52 5.75 -16.17
CA LEU A 105 3.66 4.85 -16.11
C LEU A 105 3.56 3.95 -14.88
N VAL A 106 3.89 2.66 -15.05
CA VAL A 106 3.95 1.70 -13.95
C VAL A 106 5.19 1.95 -13.10
N VAL A 107 4.98 2.09 -11.80
CA VAL A 107 6.04 2.19 -10.79
C VAL A 107 6.30 0.82 -10.20
N ARG A 108 7.57 0.40 -10.18
CA ARG A 108 8.03 -0.90 -9.69
C ARG A 108 9.03 -0.77 -8.56
N ALA A 109 9.77 0.33 -8.51
CA ALA A 109 10.72 0.61 -7.45
C ALA A 109 10.70 2.08 -7.06
N VAL A 110 10.98 2.34 -5.78
CA VAL A 110 11.29 3.67 -5.26
C VAL A 110 12.44 3.57 -4.25
N GLU A 111 13.30 4.59 -4.21
CA GLU A 111 14.38 4.72 -3.23
C GLU A 111 14.38 6.13 -2.65
N CYS A 112 14.56 6.26 -1.34
CA CYS A 112 14.76 7.56 -0.70
C CYS A 112 16.25 7.77 -0.48
N ALA A 113 16.77 8.90 -0.95
CA ALA A 113 18.16 9.29 -0.77
C ALA A 113 18.27 10.76 -0.33
N SER A 114 19.30 11.07 0.45
CA SER A 114 19.65 12.44 0.83
C SER A 114 21.14 12.59 1.13
N LEU A 115 21.61 13.84 1.27
CA LEU A 115 23.00 14.20 1.58
C LEU A 115 23.31 14.19 3.09
#